data_AF-A0A7K2M9F6-F1
#
_entry.id   AF-A0A7K2M9F6-F1
#
_cell.length_a   1.000
_cell.length_b   1.000
_cell.length_c   1.000
_cell.angle_alpha   90.00
_cell.angle_beta   90.00
_cell.angle_gamma   90.00
#
_symmetry.space_group_name_H-M   'P 1'
#
loop_
_entity.id
_entity.type
_entity.pdbx_description
1 polymer ?
#
loop_
_entity_poly.entity_id
_entity_poly.type
_entity_poly.pdbx_seq_one_letter_code
_entity_poly.pdbx_strand_id
1 'polypeptide(L)'
;RLQRAFTSAAAEYHVPLSVLLGVSYLQSRWDGHGGAPSVTGGYGPMHLTDAHTALARAPHHSEGAEDARGDSARPALHPTQTVPTNAQLPARL
;
A
#
# COMPACT_ATOMS: atom_id res chain seq x y z
N ARG A 1 -10.15 -6.69 19.26
CA ARG A 1 -10.32 -5.55 18.30
C ARG A 1 -10.24 -6.04 16.86
N LEU A 2 -9.21 -6.81 16.50
CA LEU A 2 -8.97 -7.30 15.14
C LEU A 2 -10.10 -8.17 14.57
N GLN A 3 -10.59 -9.16 15.34
CA GLN A 3 -11.71 -10.01 14.90
C GLN A 3 -12.95 -9.20 14.51
N ARG A 4 -13.34 -8.21 15.32
CA ARG A 4 -14.48 -7.33 15.01
C ARG A 4 -14.24 -6.53 13.74
N ALA A 5 -13.03 -6.02 13.53
CA ALA A 5 -12.69 -5.26 12.32
C ALA A 5 -12.86 -6.13 11.07
N PHE A 6 -12.38 -7.38 11.10
CA PHE A 6 -12.58 -8.32 10.01
C PHE A 6 -14.05 -8.71 9.80
N THR A 7 -14.81 -8.94 10.87
CA THR A 7 -16.26 -9.20 10.75
C THR A 7 -17.01 -8.02 10.12
N SER A 8 -16.70 -6.79 10.54
CA SER A 8 -17.29 -5.59 9.96
C SER A 8 -16.92 -5.41 8.49
N ALA A 9 -15.64 -5.57 8.14
CA ALA A 9 -15.19 -5.48 6.75
C ALA A 9 -15.81 -6.59 5.87
N ALA A 10 -15.94 -7.81 6.37
CA ALA A 10 -16.59 -8.90 5.66
C ALA A 10 -18.05 -8.58 5.32
N ALA A 11 -18.78 -7.96 6.26
CA ALA A 11 -20.17 -7.55 6.06
C ALA A 11 -20.31 -6.36 5.10
N GLU A 12 -19.43 -5.36 5.21
CA GLU A 12 -19.45 -4.14 4.40
C GLU A 12 -19.06 -4.40 2.94
N TYR A 13 -18.00 -5.18 2.72
CA TYR A 13 -17.44 -5.41 1.39
C TYR A 13 -17.86 -6.76 0.79
N HIS A 14 -18.74 -7.50 1.47
CA HIS A 14 -19.27 -8.79 1.03
C HIS A 14 -18.18 -9.84 0.70
N VAL A 15 -17.03 -9.76 1.36
CA VAL A 15 -15.95 -10.75 1.26
C VAL A 15 -16.11 -11.78 2.38
N PRO A 16 -16.03 -13.10 2.12
CA PRO A 16 -16.10 -14.10 3.18
C PRO A 16 -15.04 -13.86 4.25
N LEU A 17 -15.46 -13.90 5.52
CA LEU A 17 -14.57 -13.65 6.67
C LEU A 17 -13.32 -14.54 6.66
N SER A 18 -13.46 -15.81 6.26
CA SER A 18 -12.36 -16.75 6.16
C SER A 18 -11.29 -16.33 5.14
N VAL A 19 -11.69 -15.70 4.03
CA VAL A 19 -10.76 -15.18 3.02
C VAL A 19 -9.96 -14.01 3.59
N LEU A 20 -10.62 -13.05 4.24
CA LEU A 20 -9.92 -11.93 4.87
C LEU A 20 -8.93 -12.40 5.95
N LEU A 21 -9.34 -13.34 6.80
CA LEU A 21 -8.46 -13.92 7.83
C LEU A 21 -7.30 -14.69 7.22
N GLY A 22 -7.53 -15.48 6.16
CA GLY A 22 -6.51 -16.26 5.47
C GLY A 22 -5.45 -15.38 4.81
N VAL A 23 -5.87 -14.35 4.06
CA VAL A 23 -4.95 -13.38 3.44
C VAL A 23 -4.14 -12.63 4.51
N SER A 24 -4.82 -12.14 5.55
CA SER A 24 -4.19 -11.47 6.70
C SER A 24 -3.11 -12.35 7.37
N TYR A 25 -3.38 -13.65 7.51
CA TYR A 25 -2.38 -14.58 8.05
C TYR A 25 -1.18 -14.75 7.13
N LEU A 26 -1.39 -14.84 5.81
CA LEU A 26 -0.29 -14.95 4.84
C LEU A 26 0.56 -13.67 4.78
N GLN A 27 -0.05 -12.51 4.98
CA GLN A 27 0.66 -11.22 4.94
C GLN A 27 1.56 -11.01 6.16
N SER A 28 1.07 -11.27 7.37
CA SER A 28 1.84 -10.91 8.58
C SER A 28 1.79 -11.95 9.71
N ARG A 29 1.11 -13.08 9.50
CA ARG A 29 0.75 -14.03 10.58
C ARG A 29 -0.06 -13.36 11.70
N TRP A 30 -0.83 -12.34 11.35
CA TRP A 30 -1.56 -11.45 12.26
C TRP A 30 -0.70 -10.63 13.21
N ASP A 31 0.62 -10.56 12.99
CA ASP A 31 1.47 -9.62 13.68
C ASP A 31 1.16 -8.20 13.18
N GLY A 32 0.95 -7.27 14.12
CA GLY A 32 0.75 -5.86 13.84
C GLY A 32 2.03 -5.03 13.90
N HIS A 33 3.18 -5.67 14.13
CA HIS A 33 4.51 -5.07 14.30
C HIS A 33 4.54 -3.92 15.31
N GLY A 34 3.73 -4.01 16.38
CA GLY A 34 3.59 -2.96 17.38
C GLY A 34 3.08 -1.61 16.83
N GLY A 35 2.51 -1.60 15.62
CA GLY A 35 2.13 -0.37 14.90
C GLY A 35 3.25 0.28 14.08
N ALA A 36 4.48 -0.26 14.13
CA ALA A 36 5.56 0.21 13.27
C ALA A 36 5.36 -0.28 11.82
N PRO A 37 5.82 0.49 10.81
CA PRO A 37 5.82 0.04 9.43
C PRO A 37 6.89 -1.04 9.20
N SER A 38 6.62 -1.90 8.23
CA SER A 38 7.66 -2.73 7.61
C SER A 38 8.66 -1.89 6.79
N VAL A 39 9.75 -2.52 6.34
CA VAL A 39 10.78 -1.87 5.50
C VAL A 39 10.23 -1.35 4.16
N THR A 40 9.13 -1.93 3.67
CA THR A 40 8.42 -1.48 2.46
C THR A 40 7.21 -0.59 2.78
N GLY A 41 7.05 -0.13 4.03
CA GLY A 41 6.00 0.83 4.42
C GLY A 41 4.61 0.24 4.64
N GLY A 42 4.45 -1.08 4.65
CA GLY A 42 3.19 -1.74 5.01
C GLY A 42 2.96 -1.81 6.52
N TYR A 43 1.72 -1.67 6.97
CA TYR A 43 1.29 -1.60 8.37
C TYR A 43 0.30 -2.70 8.74
N GLY A 44 0.40 -3.15 9.99
CA GLY A 44 -0.61 -3.99 10.63
C GLY A 44 -0.79 -5.36 9.96
N PRO A 45 -1.87 -6.08 10.33
CA PRO A 45 -2.05 -7.47 9.92
C PRO A 45 -2.40 -7.67 8.43
N MET A 46 -2.76 -6.59 7.74
CA MET A 46 -3.05 -6.60 6.31
C MET A 46 -1.89 -6.04 5.47
N HIS A 47 -0.77 -5.65 6.10
CA HIS A 47 0.38 -5.02 5.45
C HIS A 47 -0.02 -3.82 4.56
N LEU A 48 -1.05 -3.08 4.98
CA LEU A 48 -1.61 -1.97 4.18
C LEU A 48 -0.64 -0.79 4.16
N THR A 49 -0.52 -0.14 3.02
CA THR A 49 0.29 1.06 2.85
C THR A 49 -0.50 2.29 3.29
N ASP A 50 0.12 3.17 4.07
CA ASP A 50 -0.40 4.52 4.30
C ASP A 50 -0.14 5.39 3.06
N ALA A 51 -1.20 5.83 2.38
CA ALA A 51 -1.08 6.57 1.13
C ALA A 51 -0.37 7.92 1.32
N HIS A 52 -0.59 8.61 2.43
CA HIS A 52 0.08 9.88 2.73
C HIS A 52 1.59 9.70 2.88
N THR A 53 2.01 8.71 3.66
CA THR A 53 3.42 8.35 3.82
C THR A 53 4.05 7.88 2.51
N ALA A 54 3.31 7.11 1.70
CA ALA A 54 3.78 6.64 0.40
C ALA A 54 4.03 7.80 -0.59
N LEU A 55 3.12 8.76 -0.67
CA LEU A 55 3.29 9.94 -1.52
C LEU A 55 4.44 10.83 -1.03
N ALA A 56 4.57 11.04 0.28
CA ALA A 56 5.67 11.81 0.86
C ALA A 56 7.06 11.16 0.62
N ARG A 57 7.09 9.84 0.35
CA ARG A 57 8.29 9.07 0.05
C ARG A 57 8.33 8.58 -1.40
N ALA A 58 7.60 9.23 -2.31
CA ALA A 58 7.58 8.85 -3.71
C ALA A 58 9.01 8.83 -4.28
N PRO A 59 9.41 7.75 -4.99
CA PRO A 59 10.73 7.69 -5.62
C PRO A 59 10.94 8.85 -6.59
N HIS A 60 12.16 9.38 -6.67
CA HIS A 60 12.54 10.43 -7.63
C HIS A 60 12.19 10.08 -9.09
N HIS A 61 12.25 8.80 -9.46
CA HIS A 61 11.84 8.30 -10.77
C HIS A 61 10.33 8.41 -11.07
N SER A 62 9.50 8.85 -10.13
CA SER A 62 8.03 8.91 -10.28
C SER A 62 7.53 10.17 -10.99
N GLU A 63 8.34 11.24 -11.03
CA GLU A 63 7.97 12.54 -11.60
C GLU A 63 9.00 13.07 -12.62
N GLY A 64 10.10 12.34 -12.82
CA GLY A 64 11.24 12.78 -13.64
C GLY A 64 11.24 12.28 -15.08
N ALA A 65 12.16 12.84 -15.87
CA ALA A 65 12.52 12.35 -17.21
C ALA A 65 13.62 11.28 -17.15
N GLU A 66 13.79 10.61 -16.01
CA GLU A 66 14.78 9.56 -15.82
C GLU A 66 14.11 8.18 -15.92
N ASP A 67 14.89 7.18 -16.36
CA ASP A 67 14.45 5.80 -16.45
C ASP A 67 14.97 5.02 -15.24
N ALA A 68 14.05 4.45 -14.45
CA ALA A 68 14.39 3.69 -13.24
C ALA A 68 15.27 2.46 -13.50
N ARG A 69 15.41 2.01 -14.76
CA ARG A 69 16.29 0.89 -15.14
C ARG A 69 17.76 1.29 -15.18
N GLY A 70 18.07 2.58 -15.35
CA GLY A 70 19.43 3.12 -15.27
C GLY A 70 20.37 2.78 -16.43
N ASP A 71 19.88 2.26 -17.55
CA ASP A 71 20.67 1.97 -18.75
C ASP A 71 20.29 2.84 -19.95
N SER A 72 21.26 3.09 -20.84
CA SER A 72 21.07 3.80 -22.11
C SER A 72 21.02 2.87 -23.34
N ALA A 73 21.10 1.55 -23.14
CA ALA A 73 21.06 0.58 -24.22
C ALA A 73 19.66 0.44 -24.84
N ARG A 74 18.62 0.92 -24.14
CA ARG A 74 17.22 0.84 -24.52
C ARG A 74 16.61 2.25 -24.58
N PRO A 75 15.56 2.47 -25.40
CA PRO A 75 14.75 3.68 -25.30
C PRO A 75 14.23 3.87 -23.88
N ALA A 76 14.36 5.08 -23.35
CA ALA A 76 13.96 5.43 -21.99
C ALA A 76 12.44 5.25 -21.80
N LEU A 77 12.06 4.63 -20.69
CA LEU A 77 10.68 4.54 -20.23
C LEU A 77 10.44 5.61 -19.17
N HIS A 78 9.60 6.58 -19.50
CA HIS A 78 9.19 7.64 -18.58
C HIS A 78 7.80 7.36 -17.99
N PRO A 79 7.54 7.82 -16.76
CA PRO A 79 6.20 7.76 -16.18
C PRO A 79 5.20 8.50 -17.08
N THR A 80 4.09 7.85 -17.41
CA THR A 80 2.97 8.49 -18.12
C THR A 80 1.86 8.94 -17.16
N GLN A 81 1.99 8.62 -15.87
CA GLN A 81 1.04 8.97 -14.82
C GLN A 81 1.65 10.03 -13.90
N THR A 82 0.85 11.02 -13.54
CA THR A 82 1.22 12.03 -12.55
C THR A 82 0.96 11.48 -11.15
N VAL A 83 1.94 11.63 -10.25
CA VAL A 83 1.76 11.31 -8.83
C VAL A 83 0.72 12.26 -8.24
N PRO A 84 -0.32 11.74 -7.54
CA PRO A 84 -1.33 12.60 -6.95
C PRO A 84 -0.76 13.35 -5.73
N THR A 85 -1.27 14.56 -5.51
CA THR A 85 -1.02 15.30 -4.28
C THR A 85 -1.86 14.74 -3.14
N ASN A 86 -1.42 14.96 -1.89
CA ASN A 86 -2.17 14.56 -0.69
C ASN A 86 -3.62 15.12 -0.66
N ALA A 87 -3.87 16.28 -1.27
CA ALA A 87 -5.20 16.88 -1.33
C ALA A 87 -6.19 16.11 -2.24
N GLN A 88 -5.67 15.22 -3.10
CA GLN A 88 -6.47 14.40 -4.01
C GLN A 88 -6.81 13.02 -3.40
N LEU A 89 -6.30 12.69 -2.21
CA LEU A 89 -6.67 11.47 -1.51
C LEU A 89 -8.08 11.59 -0.90
N PRO A 90 -8.86 10.49 -0.86
CA PRO A 90 -10.17 10.50 -0.23
C PRO A 90 -10.06 10.79 1.27
N ALA A 91 -11.09 11.40 1.84
CA ALA A 91 -11.13 11.73 3.27
C ALA A 91 -11.06 10.49 4.19
N ARG A 92 -11.37 9.31 3.65
CA ARG A 92 -11.18 8.02 4.30
C ARG A 92 -10.45 7.08 3.34
N LEU A 93 -9.35 6.51 3.84
CA LEU A 93 -8.62 5.40 3.23
C LEU A 93 -9.03 4.08 3.90
#